data_AF-A0ABD5JP16-F1
#
_entry.id   AF-A0ABD5JP16-F1
#
_cell.length_a   1.000
_cell.length_b   1.000
_cell.length_c   1.000
_cell.angle_alpha   90.00
_cell.angle_beta   90.00
_cell.angle_gamma   90.00
#
_symmetry.space_group_name_H-M   'P 1'
#
loop_
_entity.id
_entity.type
_entity.pdbx_description
1 polymer ?
#
loop_
_entity_poly.entity_id
_entity_poly.type
_entity_poly.pdbx_seq_one_letter_code
_entity_poly.pdbx_strand_id
1 'polypeptide(L)'
;MESVHARSYSNIFSTLCSTAEIDDAFRWSEENPNLQRKAEIVMQYYKGDEPLKRKVASTLLESFLFYSGFYLPMYWSSRAKLTNTADMIRLIIRDEAVHGYYIGYKYQRGLALVDEEKRTELKDYTYELLFELYDNEVEYTQDLYDEVGLTE
;
A
#
# COMPACT_ATOMS: atom_id res chain seq x y z
N MET A 1 -5.39 7.83 11.48
CA MET A 1 -5.85 8.49 10.24
C MET A 1 -6.34 7.45 9.25
N GLU A 2 -5.77 6.24 9.26
CA GLU A 2 -6.20 5.05 8.49
C GLU A 2 -7.71 4.86 8.29
N SER A 3 -8.52 4.92 9.35
CA SER A 3 -9.98 4.75 9.22
C SER A 3 -10.66 5.89 8.45
N VAL A 4 -10.08 7.09 8.48
CA VAL A 4 -10.52 8.24 7.67
C VAL A 4 -10.14 8.01 6.20
N HIS A 5 -8.96 7.48 5.92
CA HIS A 5 -8.55 7.14 4.55
C HIS A 5 -9.48 6.08 3.94
N ALA A 6 -9.74 4.99 4.66
CA ALA A 6 -10.69 3.96 4.23
C ALA A 6 -12.09 4.54 3.94
N ARG A 7 -12.62 5.37 4.87
CA ARG A 7 -13.93 6.02 4.67
C ARG A 7 -13.94 7.01 3.51
N SER A 8 -12.79 7.61 3.19
CA SER A 8 -12.68 8.59 2.11
C SER A 8 -12.94 7.96 0.73
N TYR A 9 -12.54 6.70 0.52
CA TYR A 9 -12.91 5.94 -0.68
C TYR A 9 -14.41 5.70 -0.78
N SER A 10 -15.08 5.36 0.33
CA SER A 10 -16.55 5.22 0.35
C SER A 10 -17.26 6.51 -0.03
N ASN A 11 -16.75 7.67 0.39
CA ASN A 11 -17.31 8.98 -0.01
C ASN A 11 -17.13 9.27 -1.51
N ILE A 12 -15.99 8.85 -2.10
CA ILE A 12 -15.75 8.95 -3.54
C ILE A 12 -16.76 8.07 -4.28
N PHE A 13 -16.89 6.81 -3.87
CA PHE A 13 -17.81 5.85 -4.48
C PHE A 13 -19.27 6.30 -4.39
N SER A 14 -19.74 6.74 -3.23
CA SER A 14 -21.13 7.21 -3.07
C SER A 14 -21.47 8.41 -3.95
N THR A 15 -20.47 9.14 -4.44
CA THR A 15 -20.64 10.30 -5.32
C THR A 15 -20.58 9.93 -6.79
N LEU A 16 -19.73 8.97 -7.17
CA LEU A 16 -19.37 8.70 -8.57
C LEU A 16 -19.90 7.37 -9.12
N CYS A 17 -20.26 6.43 -8.26
CA CYS A 17 -20.58 5.06 -8.64
C CYS A 17 -22.01 4.69 -8.20
N SER A 18 -22.63 3.78 -8.95
CA SER A 18 -23.87 3.12 -8.56
C SER A 18 -23.60 2.06 -7.48
N THR A 19 -24.64 1.69 -6.72
CA THR A 19 -24.52 0.62 -5.71
C THR A 19 -24.02 -0.70 -6.30
N ALA A 20 -24.45 -1.06 -7.51
CA ALA A 20 -24.01 -2.29 -8.16
C ALA A 20 -22.50 -2.29 -8.47
N GLU A 21 -21.96 -1.18 -9.00
CA GLU A 21 -20.52 -1.03 -9.25
C GLU A 21 -19.71 -1.09 -7.95
N ILE A 22 -20.25 -0.54 -6.87
CA ILE A 22 -19.61 -0.58 -5.55
C ILE A 22 -19.55 -2.02 -5.03
N ASP A 23 -20.69 -2.74 -5.06
CA ASP A 23 -20.77 -4.13 -4.60
C ASP A 23 -19.85 -5.04 -5.41
N ASP A 24 -19.78 -4.83 -6.73
CA ASP A 24 -18.88 -5.58 -7.62
C ASP A 24 -17.41 -5.31 -7.31
N ALA A 25 -17.03 -4.06 -7.04
CA ALA A 25 -15.66 -3.71 -6.66
C ALA A 25 -15.25 -4.31 -5.30
N PHE A 26 -16.15 -4.32 -4.31
CA PHE A 26 -15.89 -4.98 -3.03
C PHE A 26 -15.74 -6.48 -3.19
N ARG A 27 -16.64 -7.14 -3.93
CA ARG A 27 -16.53 -8.57 -4.23
C ARG A 27 -15.21 -8.89 -4.94
N TRP A 28 -14.86 -8.12 -5.97
CA TRP A 28 -13.57 -8.27 -6.65
C TRP A 28 -12.40 -8.12 -5.69
N SER A 29 -12.45 -7.20 -4.72
CA SER A 29 -11.36 -7.02 -3.75
C SER A 29 -11.19 -8.22 -2.80
N GLU A 30 -12.27 -8.93 -2.49
CA GLU A 30 -12.27 -10.14 -1.68
C GLU A 30 -11.79 -11.38 -2.47
N GLU A 31 -12.02 -11.38 -3.78
CA GLU A 31 -11.69 -12.51 -4.66
C GLU A 31 -10.34 -12.35 -5.37
N ASN A 32 -9.79 -11.14 -5.47
CA ASN A 32 -8.55 -10.90 -6.20
C ASN A 32 -7.35 -11.58 -5.50
N PRO A 33 -6.67 -12.54 -6.14
CA PRO A 33 -5.64 -13.35 -5.50
C PRO A 33 -4.44 -12.51 -5.07
N ASN A 34 -4.00 -11.56 -5.89
CA ASN A 34 -2.85 -10.71 -5.61
C ASN A 34 -3.11 -9.70 -4.48
N LEU A 35 -4.35 -9.21 -4.35
CA LEU A 35 -4.77 -8.33 -3.26
C LEU A 35 -4.91 -9.10 -1.93
N GLN A 36 -5.50 -10.30 -1.96
CA GLN A 36 -5.55 -11.16 -0.77
C GLN A 36 -4.15 -11.58 -0.35
N ARG A 37 -3.29 -11.98 -1.29
CA ARG A 37 -1.91 -12.41 -1.02
C ARG A 37 -1.07 -11.32 -0.35
N LYS A 38 -1.08 -10.08 -0.87
CA LYS A 38 -0.34 -8.98 -0.21
C LYS A 38 -0.89 -8.68 1.19
N ALA A 39 -2.21 -8.75 1.39
CA ALA A 39 -2.82 -8.57 2.70
C ALA A 39 -2.39 -9.67 3.68
N GLU A 40 -2.37 -10.93 3.24
CA GLU A 40 -1.89 -12.06 4.05
C GLU A 40 -0.42 -11.90 4.46
N ILE A 41 0.47 -11.56 3.51
CA ILE A 41 1.90 -11.34 3.78
C ILE A 41 2.06 -10.30 4.89
N VAL A 42 1.46 -9.12 4.74
CA VAL A 42 1.56 -8.04 5.73
C VAL A 42 0.97 -8.45 7.09
N MET A 43 -0.19 -9.12 7.08
CA MET A 43 -0.87 -9.55 8.31
C MET A 43 -0.12 -10.62 9.08
N GLN A 44 0.60 -11.52 8.40
CA GLN A 44 1.47 -12.50 9.05
C GLN A 44 2.53 -11.81 9.91
N TYR A 45 3.14 -10.72 9.41
CA TYR A 45 4.13 -9.97 10.17
C TYR A 45 3.52 -9.13 11.29
N TYR A 46 2.35 -8.54 11.09
CA TYR A 46 1.65 -7.81 12.15
C TYR A 46 1.27 -8.70 13.34
N LYS A 47 0.96 -9.97 13.09
CA LYS A 47 0.68 -10.98 14.12
C LYS A 47 1.94 -11.62 14.72
N GLY A 48 3.11 -11.41 14.11
CA GLY A 48 4.38 -11.93 14.60
C GLY A 48 4.93 -11.17 15.80
N ASP A 49 5.83 -11.82 16.54
CA ASP A 49 6.37 -11.27 17.79
C ASP A 49 7.48 -10.22 17.56
N GLU A 50 8.11 -10.18 16.40
CA GLU A 50 9.28 -9.33 16.12
C GLU A 50 8.91 -7.85 15.86
N PRO A 51 9.21 -6.89 16.77
CA PRO A 51 8.72 -5.52 16.65
C PRO A 51 9.39 -4.69 15.54
N LEU A 52 10.59 -5.08 15.10
CA LEU A 52 11.31 -4.42 14.01
C LEU A 52 10.82 -4.90 12.64
N LYS A 53 10.54 -6.20 12.50
CA LYS A 53 9.94 -6.78 11.30
C LYS A 53 8.56 -6.18 11.01
N ARG A 54 7.75 -5.96 12.06
CA ARG A 54 6.48 -5.22 11.96
C ARG A 54 6.61 -3.80 11.40
N LYS A 55 7.68 -3.08 11.77
CA LYS A 55 7.91 -1.71 11.26
C LYS A 55 8.31 -1.73 9.79
N VAL A 56 9.13 -2.69 9.38
CA VAL A 56 9.47 -2.90 7.97
C VAL A 56 8.21 -3.15 7.15
N ALA A 57 7.36 -4.10 7.57
CA ALA A 57 6.10 -4.40 6.88
C ALA A 57 5.18 -3.18 6.74
N SER A 58 5.00 -2.39 7.81
CA SER A 58 4.20 -1.16 7.77
C SER A 58 4.79 -0.12 6.82
N THR A 59 6.10 0.12 6.90
CA THR A 59 6.76 1.07 6.00
C THR A 59 6.65 0.65 4.54
N LEU A 60 6.81 -0.64 4.22
CA LEU A 60 6.64 -1.15 2.84
C LEU A 60 5.18 -1.08 2.36
N LEU A 61 4.20 -1.30 3.24
CA LEU A 61 2.79 -1.10 2.89
C LEU A 61 2.51 0.36 2.52
N GLU A 62 2.84 1.28 3.42
CA GLU A 62 2.42 2.69 3.36
C GLU A 62 3.27 3.51 2.37
N SER A 63 4.55 3.15 2.22
CA SER A 63 5.52 3.90 1.38
C SER A 63 5.84 3.24 0.04
N PHE A 64 5.27 2.07 -0.26
CA PHE A 64 5.50 1.37 -1.52
C PHE A 64 4.21 0.78 -2.10
N LEU A 65 3.57 -0.19 -1.42
CA LEU A 65 2.45 -0.94 -2.00
C LEU A 65 1.25 -0.08 -2.42
N PHE A 66 0.92 0.98 -1.67
CA PHE A 66 -0.20 1.85 -2.05
C PHE A 66 0.00 2.61 -3.38
N TYR A 67 1.24 2.74 -3.85
CA TYR A 67 1.54 3.58 -5.01
C TYR A 67 1.11 2.97 -6.34
N SER A 68 0.94 1.64 -6.44
CA SER A 68 0.30 1.00 -7.60
C SER A 68 -1.13 1.49 -7.80
N GLY A 69 -1.86 1.74 -6.71
CA GLY A 69 -3.21 2.32 -6.73
C GLY A 69 -3.20 3.86 -6.87
N PHE A 70 -2.30 4.55 -6.17
CA PHE A 70 -2.21 6.02 -6.25
C PHE A 70 -1.78 6.54 -7.63
N TYR A 71 -1.16 5.70 -8.46
CA TYR A 71 -0.84 6.03 -9.85
C TYR A 71 -2.06 6.54 -10.63
N LEU A 72 -3.18 5.82 -10.62
CA LEU A 72 -4.36 6.11 -11.44
C LEU A 72 -4.98 7.50 -11.22
N PRO A 73 -5.31 7.94 -9.98
CA PRO A 73 -5.85 9.28 -9.75
C PRO A 73 -4.83 10.39 -10.08
N MET A 74 -3.53 10.14 -9.92
CA MET A 74 -2.50 11.09 -10.36
C MET A 74 -2.42 11.16 -11.90
N TYR A 75 -2.46 10.02 -12.57
CA TYR A 75 -2.48 9.90 -14.03
C TYR A 75 -3.68 10.66 -14.62
N TRP A 76 -4.88 10.46 -14.10
CA TRP A 76 -6.08 11.16 -14.58
C TRP A 76 -6.08 12.65 -14.26
N SER A 77 -5.64 13.05 -13.06
CA SER A 77 -5.62 14.48 -12.70
C SER A 77 -4.60 15.29 -13.50
N SER A 78 -3.50 14.67 -13.97
CA SER A 78 -2.59 15.30 -14.94
C SER A 78 -3.26 15.64 -16.28
N ARG A 79 -4.43 15.05 -16.56
CA ARG A 79 -5.27 15.29 -17.75
C ARG A 79 -6.59 15.99 -17.39
N ALA A 80 -6.61 16.70 -16.26
CA ALA A 80 -7.78 17.43 -15.74
C ALA A 80 -9.03 16.56 -15.50
N LYS A 81 -8.86 15.25 -15.26
CA LYS A 81 -9.95 14.33 -14.89
C LYS A 81 -9.90 14.03 -13.40
N LEU A 82 -11.07 14.02 -12.75
CA LEU A 82 -11.24 13.67 -11.34
C LEU A 82 -10.29 14.43 -10.39
N THR A 83 -10.09 15.73 -10.62
CA THR A 83 -9.11 16.54 -9.86
C THR A 83 -9.44 16.60 -8.36
N ASN A 84 -10.73 16.68 -7.99
CA ASN A 84 -11.14 16.65 -6.58
C ASN A 84 -10.89 15.29 -5.91
N THR A 85 -11.09 14.18 -6.65
CA THR A 85 -10.69 12.83 -6.17
C THR A 85 -9.19 12.79 -5.93
N ALA A 86 -8.40 13.33 -6.87
CA ALA A 86 -6.95 13.41 -6.69
C ALA A 86 -6.55 14.30 -5.49
N ASP A 87 -7.29 15.34 -5.16
CA ASP A 87 -7.04 16.13 -3.95
C ASP A 87 -7.27 15.32 -2.67
N MET A 88 -8.29 14.48 -2.62
CA MET A 88 -8.48 13.53 -1.52
C MET A 88 -7.30 12.57 -1.41
N ILE A 89 -6.83 12.01 -2.53
CA ILE A 89 -5.67 11.11 -2.56
C ILE A 89 -4.38 11.84 -2.15
N ARG A 90 -4.18 13.11 -2.54
CA ARG A 90 -3.03 13.91 -2.10
C ARG A 90 -3.01 14.11 -0.59
N LEU A 91 -4.18 14.24 0.06
CA LEU A 91 -4.26 14.32 1.52
C LEU A 91 -3.84 13.00 2.16
N ILE A 92 -4.27 11.86 1.61
CA ILE A 92 -3.83 10.54 2.07
C ILE A 92 -2.30 10.40 1.89
N ILE A 93 -1.77 10.67 0.70
CA ILE A 93 -0.32 10.60 0.42
C ILE A 93 0.47 11.48 1.40
N ARG A 94 -0.03 12.67 1.74
CA ARG A 94 0.62 13.56 2.70
C ARG A 94 0.70 12.95 4.10
N ASP A 95 -0.35 12.25 4.54
CA ASP A 95 -0.37 11.55 5.82
C ASP A 95 0.59 10.34 5.76
N GLU A 96 0.49 9.51 4.72
CA GLU A 96 1.30 8.29 4.55
C GLU A 96 2.80 8.59 4.41
N ALA A 97 3.18 9.70 3.78
CA ALA A 97 4.56 10.14 3.73
C ALA A 97 5.14 10.38 5.14
N VAL A 98 4.32 10.90 6.06
CA VAL A 98 4.74 11.12 7.46
C VAL A 98 4.70 9.82 8.25
N HIS A 99 3.69 8.96 8.03
CA HIS A 99 3.61 7.64 8.67
C HIS A 99 4.83 6.78 8.35
N GLY A 100 5.11 6.60 7.05
CA GLY A 100 6.26 5.85 6.55
C GLY A 100 7.58 6.40 7.08
N TYR A 101 7.77 7.72 7.03
CA TYR A 101 8.97 8.37 7.57
C TYR A 101 9.12 8.11 9.08
N TYR A 102 8.05 8.32 9.86
CA TYR A 102 8.12 8.18 11.31
C TYR A 102 8.36 6.74 11.75
N ILE A 103 7.71 5.78 11.11
CA ILE A 103 7.88 4.34 11.39
C ILE A 103 9.28 3.88 10.98
N GLY A 104 9.76 4.29 9.80
CA GLY A 104 11.12 4.05 9.34
C GLY A 104 12.17 4.65 10.29
N TYR A 105 11.93 5.86 10.80
CA TYR A 105 12.77 6.46 11.84
C TYR A 105 12.78 5.60 13.13
N LYS A 106 11.62 5.12 13.60
CA LYS A 106 11.55 4.23 14.78
C LYS A 106 12.24 2.89 14.53
N TYR A 107 12.18 2.36 13.32
CA TYR A 107 12.95 1.18 12.93
C TYR A 107 14.45 1.46 13.07
N GLN A 108 14.96 2.54 12.50
CA GLN A 108 16.38 2.92 12.62
C GLN A 108 16.82 3.10 14.08
N ARG A 109 15.97 3.71 14.92
CA ARG A 109 16.24 3.84 16.37
C ARG A 109 16.34 2.50 17.09
N GLY A 110 15.53 1.52 16.71
CA GLY A 110 15.63 0.16 17.27
C GLY A 110 16.81 -0.63 16.70
N LEU A 111 17.11 -0.46 15.41
CA LEU A 111 18.27 -1.07 14.74
C LEU A 111 19.62 -0.61 15.33
N ALA A 112 19.65 0.58 15.94
CA ALA A 112 20.82 1.10 16.64
C ALA A 112 21.09 0.40 17.99
N LEU A 113 20.14 -0.39 18.51
CA LEU A 113 20.23 -1.06 19.81
C LEU A 113 20.53 -2.56 19.72
N VAL A 114 20.55 -3.12 18.51
CA VAL A 114 20.84 -4.54 18.27
C VAL A 114 22.29 -4.73 17.82
N ASP A 115 22.79 -5.95 17.94
CA ASP A 115 24.11 -6.32 17.45
C ASP A 115 24.16 -6.43 15.91
N GLU A 116 25.36 -6.65 15.38
CA GLU A 116 25.60 -6.68 13.94
C GLU A 116 25.00 -7.93 13.27
N GLU A 117 24.91 -9.04 14.01
CA GLU A 117 24.27 -10.28 13.53
C GLU A 117 22.78 -10.03 13.28
N LYS A 118 22.06 -9.49 14.28
CA LYS A 118 20.65 -9.17 14.16
C LYS A 118 20.40 -8.06 13.13
N ARG A 119 21.31 -7.10 13.00
CA ARG A 119 21.24 -6.07 11.96
C ARG A 119 21.29 -6.68 10.55
N THR A 120 22.18 -7.65 10.34
CA THR A 120 22.31 -8.37 9.07
C THR A 120 21.04 -9.17 8.80
N GLU A 121 20.55 -9.94 9.78
CA GLU A 121 19.28 -10.68 9.66
C GLU A 121 18.12 -9.76 9.27
N LEU A 122 17.97 -8.60 9.91
CA LEU A 122 16.90 -7.65 9.62
C LEU A 122 17.04 -7.00 8.24
N LYS A 123 18.27 -6.78 7.78
CA LYS A 123 18.53 -6.26 6.43
C LYS A 123 18.12 -7.28 5.38
N ASP A 124 18.58 -8.52 5.52
CA ASP A 124 18.27 -9.60 4.57
C ASP A 124 16.76 -9.83 4.53
N TYR A 125 16.12 -9.92 5.70
CA TYR A 125 14.67 -9.96 5.83
C TYR A 125 13.95 -8.80 5.11
N THR A 126 14.47 -7.58 5.23
CA THR A 126 13.85 -6.40 4.59
C THR A 126 13.88 -6.53 3.07
N TYR A 127 14.99 -7.02 2.50
CA TYR A 127 15.09 -7.24 1.05
C TYR A 127 14.25 -8.42 0.58
N GLU A 128 14.24 -9.53 1.31
CA GLU A 128 13.39 -10.69 1.00
C GLU A 128 11.92 -10.29 0.93
N LEU A 129 11.43 -9.58 1.96
CA LEU A 129 10.05 -9.10 1.98
C LEU A 129 9.78 -8.08 0.87
N LEU A 130 10.72 -7.17 0.59
CA LEU A 130 10.58 -6.20 -0.49
C LEU A 130 10.41 -6.90 -1.85
N PHE A 131 11.22 -7.92 -2.15
CA PHE A 131 11.13 -8.64 -3.41
C PHE A 131 9.86 -9.49 -3.50
N GLU A 132 9.48 -10.20 -2.43
CA GLU A 132 8.22 -10.95 -2.40
C GLU A 132 7.00 -10.05 -2.67
N LEU A 133 6.98 -8.87 -2.02
CA LEU A 133 5.93 -7.88 -2.23
C LEU A 133 5.98 -7.27 -3.62
N TYR A 134 7.17 -6.98 -4.14
CA TYR A 134 7.35 -6.42 -5.48
C TYR A 134 6.84 -7.37 -6.56
N ASP A 135 7.21 -8.65 -6.50
CA ASP A 135 6.80 -9.65 -7.49
C ASP A 135 5.27 -9.78 -7.52
N ASN A 136 4.62 -9.87 -6.35
CA ASN A 136 3.16 -9.86 -6.24
C ASN A 136 2.55 -8.54 -6.79
N GLU A 137 3.21 -7.40 -6.57
CA GLU A 137 2.71 -6.11 -7.03
C GLU A 137 2.83 -5.93 -8.54
N VAL A 138 3.82 -6.56 -9.18
CA VAL A 138 3.96 -6.60 -10.65
C VAL A 138 2.76 -7.32 -11.26
N GLU A 139 2.42 -8.51 -10.78
CA GLU A 139 1.25 -9.27 -11.24
C GLU A 139 -0.04 -8.49 -11.01
N TYR A 140 -0.20 -7.90 -9.82
CA TYR A 140 -1.37 -7.05 -9.51
C TYR A 140 -1.47 -5.82 -10.43
N THR A 141 -0.34 -5.21 -10.77
CA THR A 141 -0.30 -4.04 -11.65
C THR A 141 -0.69 -4.43 -13.07
N GLN A 142 -0.18 -5.56 -13.58
CA GLN A 142 -0.55 -6.09 -14.89
C GLN A 142 -2.05 -6.41 -14.97
N ASP A 143 -2.59 -7.10 -13.95
CA ASP A 143 -4.02 -7.41 -13.84
C ASP A 143 -4.92 -6.16 -13.92
N LEU A 144 -4.45 -5.02 -13.38
CA LEU A 144 -5.20 -3.78 -13.35
C LEU A 144 -5.03 -2.90 -14.60
N TYR A 145 -3.84 -2.90 -15.20
CA TYR A 145 -3.42 -1.83 -16.10
C TYR A 145 -3.08 -2.29 -17.52
N ASP A 146 -2.94 -3.59 -17.80
CA ASP A 146 -2.58 -4.08 -19.12
C ASP A 146 -3.65 -3.75 -20.16
N GLU A 147 -4.94 -3.98 -19.85
CA GLU A 147 -6.05 -3.73 -20.78
C GLU A 147 -6.24 -2.25 -21.12
N VAL A 148 -5.72 -1.34 -20.28
CA VAL A 148 -5.79 0.10 -20.47
C VAL A 148 -4.45 0.73 -20.89
N GLY A 149 -3.41 -0.10 -21.09
CA GLY A 149 -2.10 0.33 -21.56
C GLY A 149 -1.36 1.26 -20.60
N LEU A 150 -1.44 0.98 -19.29
CA LEU A 150 -0.81 1.81 -18.24
C LEU A 150 0.28 1.08 -17.44
N THR A 151 0.68 -0.12 -17.86
CA THR A 151 1.68 -0.96 -17.17
C THR A 151 3.13 -0.58 -17.52
N GLU A 152 3.41 -0.25 -18.79
CA GLU A 152 4.74 0.14 -19.31
C GLU A 152 4.98 1.66 -19.24
#